data_AF-Q6XID0-F1
#
_entry.id   AF-Q6XID0-F1
#
_cell.length_a   1.000
_cell.length_b   1.000
_cell.length_c   1.000
_cell.angle_alpha   90.00
_cell.angle_beta   90.00
_cell.angle_gamma   90.00
#
_symmetry.space_group_name_H-M   'P 1'
#
loop_
_entity.id
_entity.type
_entity.pdbx_description
1 polymer ?
#
loop_
_entity_poly.entity_id
_entity_poly.type
_entity_poly.pdbx_seq_one_letter_code
_entity_poly.pdbx_strand_id
1 'polypeptide(L)'
;LSRKLYDACETDDEKAAVKIIAVDLQAMAPIRGILQLQGDITKQSTAEAIIGHFGGNEKAQLVVCDGAPDVTGVHEMDEYMQHQLLVAALSIATCVLETGGTFVAKIFKGNATSLLSSQMQIFFKKFDIYKPPSSRPSSIEAFVVCSDFCLPEGYIPQVINPARDDIRLLAQKTGSEVNRRLVPFIACGDL
;
A
#
# COMPACT_ATOMS: atom_id res chain seq x y z
N LEU A 1 -8.10 -14.03 4.97
CA LEU A 1 -8.86 -13.33 3.90
C LEU A 1 -9.21 -14.28 2.76
N SER A 2 -8.22 -14.91 2.11
CA SER A 2 -8.45 -15.87 1.00
C SER A 2 -9.46 -16.97 1.31
N ARG A 3 -9.42 -17.59 2.51
CA ARG A 3 -10.43 -18.59 2.91
C ARG A 3 -11.87 -18.06 2.88
N LYS A 4 -12.07 -16.78 3.19
CA LYS A 4 -13.40 -16.17 3.18
C LYS A 4 -13.82 -15.70 1.79
N LEU A 5 -12.87 -15.32 0.95
CA LEU A 5 -13.16 -14.78 -0.39
C LEU A 5 -13.22 -15.88 -1.46
N TYR A 6 -12.37 -16.90 -1.35
CA TYR A 6 -12.20 -17.94 -2.37
C TYR A 6 -12.79 -19.29 -1.92
N ASP A 7 -12.47 -19.75 -0.70
CA ASP A 7 -12.98 -21.07 -0.24
C ASP A 7 -14.48 -21.02 0.12
N ALA A 8 -15.04 -19.83 0.34
CA ALA A 8 -16.46 -19.64 0.59
C ALA A 8 -17.32 -19.66 -0.69
N CYS A 9 -16.71 -19.58 -1.88
CA CYS A 9 -17.43 -19.67 -3.14
C CYS A 9 -17.93 -21.10 -3.38
N GLU A 10 -19.20 -21.23 -3.74
CA GLU A 10 -19.84 -22.53 -3.94
C GLU A 10 -19.67 -23.01 -5.39
N THR A 11 -19.57 -22.08 -6.33
CA THR A 11 -19.46 -22.35 -7.77
C THR A 11 -18.07 -22.05 -8.33
N ASP A 12 -17.75 -22.67 -9.48
CA ASP A 12 -16.49 -22.40 -10.18
C ASP A 12 -16.46 -21.00 -10.82
N ASP A 13 -17.62 -20.48 -11.23
CA ASP A 13 -17.75 -19.12 -11.77
C ASP A 13 -17.47 -18.04 -10.72
N GLU A 14 -17.97 -18.22 -9.49
CA GLU A 14 -17.65 -17.33 -8.35
C GLU A 14 -16.15 -17.36 -8.03
N LYS A 15 -15.53 -18.54 -8.05
CA LYS A 15 -14.08 -18.68 -7.83
C LYS A 15 -13.27 -18.02 -8.93
N ALA A 16 -13.73 -18.08 -10.18
CA ALA A 16 -13.08 -17.43 -11.32
C ALA A 16 -13.17 -15.90 -11.26
N ALA A 17 -14.23 -15.36 -10.64
CA ALA A 17 -14.39 -13.92 -10.44
C ALA A 17 -13.48 -13.36 -9.33
N VAL A 18 -13.06 -14.19 -8.37
CA VAL A 18 -12.19 -13.78 -7.26
C VAL A 18 -10.72 -13.81 -7.68
N LYS A 19 -10.15 -12.61 -7.85
CA LYS A 19 -8.73 -12.43 -8.16
C LYS A 19 -7.98 -11.97 -6.91
N ILE A 20 -6.99 -12.75 -6.49
CA ILE A 20 -6.12 -12.42 -5.35
C ILE A 20 -4.68 -12.58 -5.80
N ILE A 21 -3.89 -11.52 -5.62
CA ILE A 21 -2.44 -11.54 -5.81
C ILE A 21 -1.73 -11.16 -4.51
N ALA A 22 -0.72 -11.94 -4.13
CA ALA A 22 0.17 -11.66 -3.01
C ALA A 22 1.57 -11.37 -3.55
N VAL A 23 2.19 -10.30 -3.04
CA VAL A 23 3.53 -9.88 -3.44
C VAL A 23 4.42 -9.83 -2.22
N ASP A 24 5.58 -10.49 -2.31
CA ASP A 24 6.59 -10.47 -1.26
C ASP A 24 7.99 -10.52 -1.89
N LEU A 25 8.99 -9.95 -1.21
CA LEU A 25 10.40 -10.07 -1.63
C LEU A 25 10.89 -11.52 -1.50
N GLN A 26 10.36 -12.24 -0.51
CA GLN A 26 10.68 -13.63 -0.24
C GLN A 26 9.73 -14.57 -0.99
N ALA A 27 10.23 -15.77 -1.32
CA ALA A 27 9.39 -16.81 -1.90
C ALA A 27 8.36 -17.29 -0.88
N MET A 28 7.09 -17.37 -1.28
CA MET A 28 6.00 -17.89 -0.47
C MET A 28 5.67 -19.34 -0.86
N ALA A 29 5.25 -20.15 0.10
CA ALA A 29 4.68 -21.46 -0.20
C ALA A 29 3.35 -21.29 -0.98
N PRO A 30 3.06 -22.14 -1.98
CA PRO A 30 1.84 -22.05 -2.78
C PRO A 30 0.56 -22.01 -1.93
N ILE A 31 -0.26 -20.97 -2.14
CA ILE A 31 -1.59 -20.85 -1.52
C ILE A 31 -2.65 -20.95 -2.62
N ARG A 32 -3.61 -21.86 -2.44
CA ARG A 32 -4.71 -22.07 -3.39
C ARG A 32 -5.52 -20.78 -3.57
N GLY A 33 -5.87 -20.47 -4.82
CA GLY A 33 -6.68 -19.31 -5.18
C GLY A 33 -5.94 -17.97 -5.07
N ILE A 34 -4.62 -17.98 -4.86
CA ILE A 34 -3.80 -16.77 -4.78
C ILE A 34 -2.68 -16.88 -5.81
N LEU A 35 -2.58 -15.90 -6.71
CA LEU A 35 -1.37 -15.71 -7.50
C LEU A 35 -0.28 -15.15 -6.58
N GLN A 36 0.87 -15.80 -6.54
CA GLN A 36 2.00 -15.35 -5.74
C GLN A 36 3.08 -14.80 -6.66
N LEU A 37 3.45 -13.55 -6.42
CA LEU A 37 4.53 -12.87 -7.13
C LEU A 37 5.66 -12.62 -6.16
N GLN A 38 6.83 -13.21 -6.44
CA GLN A 38 8.05 -12.79 -5.76
C GLN A 38 8.54 -11.49 -6.41
N GLY A 39 8.42 -10.37 -5.70
CA GLY A 39 8.60 -9.06 -6.27
C GLY A 39 8.86 -7.97 -5.24
N ASP A 40 9.47 -6.89 -5.72
CA ASP A 40 9.73 -5.69 -4.92
C ASP A 40 8.68 -4.65 -5.25
N ILE A 41 7.89 -4.24 -4.25
CA ILE A 41 6.79 -3.27 -4.44
C ILE A 41 7.28 -1.87 -4.84
N THR A 42 8.58 -1.60 -4.73
CA THR A 42 9.20 -0.34 -5.19
C THR A 42 9.59 -0.38 -6.68
N LYS A 43 9.32 -1.48 -7.39
CA LYS A 43 9.62 -1.62 -8.83
C LYS A 43 8.37 -1.48 -9.68
N GLN A 44 8.49 -0.72 -10.77
CA GLN A 44 7.44 -0.55 -11.77
C GLN A 44 6.98 -1.90 -12.36
N SER A 45 7.90 -2.83 -12.59
CA SER A 45 7.60 -4.17 -13.10
C SER A 45 6.62 -4.95 -12.21
N THR A 46 6.68 -4.72 -10.89
CA THR A 46 5.77 -5.36 -9.93
C THR A 46 4.36 -4.79 -10.07
N ALA A 47 4.22 -3.48 -10.22
CA ALA A 47 2.93 -2.83 -10.48
C ALA A 47 2.32 -3.31 -11.80
N GLU A 48 3.12 -3.41 -12.86
CA GLU A 48 2.69 -3.93 -14.17
C GLU A 48 2.23 -5.38 -14.09
N ALA A 49 2.94 -6.23 -13.33
CA ALA A 49 2.53 -7.62 -13.12
C ALA A 49 1.20 -7.73 -12.36
N ILE A 50 0.98 -6.88 -11.34
CA ILE A 50 -0.30 -6.82 -10.61
C ILE A 50 -1.42 -6.39 -11.58
N ILE A 51 -1.24 -5.29 -12.32
CA ILE A 51 -2.23 -4.79 -13.28
C ILE A 51 -2.56 -5.84 -14.34
N GLY A 52 -1.53 -6.54 -14.85
CA GLY A 52 -1.68 -7.63 -15.79
C GLY A 52 -2.54 -8.78 -15.24
N HIS A 53 -2.38 -9.13 -13.96
CA HIS A 53 -3.20 -10.17 -13.33
C HIS A 53 -4.69 -9.80 -13.27
N PHE A 54 -5.02 -8.52 -13.04
CA PHE A 54 -6.40 -8.06 -13.07
C PHE A 54 -6.97 -7.90 -14.49
N GLY A 55 -6.15 -8.06 -15.54
CA GLY A 55 -6.60 -7.97 -16.94
C GLY A 55 -6.51 -6.57 -17.52
N GLY A 56 -5.66 -5.70 -16.96
CA GLY A 56 -5.33 -4.37 -17.49
C GLY A 56 -6.38 -3.28 -17.26
N ASN A 57 -7.67 -3.63 -17.31
CA ASN A 57 -8.79 -2.70 -17.16
C ASN A 57 -9.46 -2.78 -15.78
N GLU A 58 -9.33 -3.90 -15.07
CA GLU A 58 -9.84 -4.04 -13.71
C GLU A 58 -8.77 -3.64 -12.71
N LYS A 59 -9.22 -3.16 -11.56
CA LYS A 59 -8.37 -2.72 -10.46
C LYS A 59 -8.77 -3.43 -9.17
N ALA A 60 -7.88 -3.39 -8.19
CA ALA A 60 -8.14 -4.00 -6.89
C ALA A 60 -9.17 -3.18 -6.10
N GLN A 61 -10.13 -3.86 -5.50
CA GLN A 61 -11.07 -3.30 -4.52
C GLN A 61 -10.41 -3.05 -3.16
N LEU A 62 -9.42 -3.88 -2.83
CA LEU A 62 -8.73 -3.89 -1.54
C LEU A 62 -7.24 -4.13 -1.74
N VAL A 63 -6.41 -3.28 -1.15
CA VAL A 63 -4.97 -3.50 -1.01
C VAL A 63 -4.64 -3.60 0.49
N VAL A 64 -3.92 -4.65 0.88
CA VAL A 64 -3.47 -4.86 2.26
C VAL A 64 -1.95 -4.97 2.29
N CYS A 65 -1.29 -4.17 3.12
CA CYS A 65 0.15 -4.22 3.34
C CYS A 65 0.45 -4.55 4.80
N ASP A 66 0.86 -5.79 5.07
CA ASP A 66 1.26 -6.24 6.42
C ASP A 66 2.79 -6.21 6.64
N GLY A 67 3.52 -5.63 5.70
CA GLY A 67 4.97 -5.57 5.75
C GLY A 67 5.48 -4.75 6.94
N ALA A 68 6.59 -5.21 7.51
CA ALA A 68 7.35 -4.50 8.52
C ALA A 68 8.85 -4.67 8.26
N PRO A 69 9.68 -3.65 8.53
CA PRO A 69 11.13 -3.78 8.50
C PRO A 69 11.61 -4.64 9.68
N ASP A 70 12.85 -5.10 9.59
CA ASP A 70 13.54 -5.69 10.74
C ASP A 70 13.65 -4.65 11.85
N VAL A 71 13.13 -5.00 13.03
CA VAL A 71 13.10 -4.11 14.19
C VAL A 71 14.49 -3.98 14.76
N THR A 72 15.03 -2.76 14.74
CA THR A 72 16.36 -2.43 15.26
C THR A 72 16.35 -2.24 16.78
N GLY A 73 15.18 -1.93 17.35
CA GLY A 73 15.00 -1.56 18.76
C GLY A 73 15.16 -0.07 19.01
N VAL A 74 15.52 0.71 17.99
CA VAL A 74 15.52 2.18 18.02
C VAL A 74 14.20 2.65 17.43
N HIS A 75 13.25 2.99 18.30
CA HIS A 75 11.86 3.26 17.90
C HIS A 75 11.71 4.31 16.80
N GLU A 76 12.50 5.39 16.83
CA GLU A 76 12.48 6.44 15.82
C GLU A 76 12.91 5.92 14.44
N MET A 77 13.95 5.07 14.40
CA MET A 77 14.42 4.45 13.16
C MET A 77 13.42 3.42 12.64
N ASP A 78 12.85 2.60 13.53
CA ASP A 78 11.85 1.60 13.17
C ASP A 78 10.57 2.26 12.61
N GLU A 79 10.11 3.35 13.23
CA GLU A 79 8.98 4.16 12.73
C GLU A 79 9.30 4.77 11.37
N TYR A 80 10.49 5.36 11.20
CA TYR A 80 10.92 5.91 9.91
C TYR A 80 10.94 4.84 8.81
N MET A 81 11.56 3.67 9.06
CA MET A 81 11.61 2.58 8.09
C MET A 81 10.22 2.03 7.76
N GLN A 82 9.33 1.91 8.75
CA GLN A 82 7.94 1.54 8.54
C GLN A 82 7.21 2.58 7.67
N HIS A 83 7.48 3.87 7.89
CA HIS A 83 6.92 4.94 7.08
C HIS A 83 7.40 4.88 5.62
N GLN A 84 8.69 4.62 5.38
CA GLN A 84 9.21 4.45 4.01
C GLN A 84 8.53 3.27 3.29
N LEU A 85 8.30 2.16 4.01
CA LEU A 85 7.57 1.01 3.46
C LEU A 85 6.09 1.36 3.17
N LEU A 86 5.47 2.16 4.04
CA LEU A 86 4.10 2.64 3.86
C LEU A 86 3.98 3.54 2.63
N VAL A 87 4.94 4.44 2.39
CA VAL A 87 5.00 5.29 1.19
C VAL A 87 5.13 4.44 -0.07
N ALA A 88 6.01 3.44 -0.07
CA ALA A 88 6.15 2.51 -1.19
C ALA A 88 4.83 1.76 -1.46
N ALA A 89 4.18 1.24 -0.40
CA ALA A 89 2.90 0.54 -0.49
C ALA A 89 1.76 1.45 -0.98
N LEU A 90 1.70 2.70 -0.53
CA LEU A 90 0.74 3.68 -1.02
C LEU A 90 0.99 4.00 -2.50
N SER A 91 2.26 4.15 -2.91
CA SER A 91 2.61 4.48 -4.30
C SER A 91 2.11 3.41 -5.27
N ILE A 92 2.33 2.13 -4.97
CA ILE A 92 1.82 1.03 -5.80
C ILE A 92 0.29 0.92 -5.69
N ALA A 93 -0.29 1.18 -4.52
CA ALA A 93 -1.75 1.24 -4.36
C ALA A 93 -2.37 2.30 -5.28
N THR A 94 -1.74 3.46 -5.48
CA THR A 94 -2.25 4.48 -6.42
C THR A 94 -2.33 4.00 -7.87
N CYS A 95 -1.48 3.03 -8.25
CA CYS A 95 -1.52 2.43 -9.58
C CYS A 95 -2.66 1.40 -9.70
N VAL A 96 -2.83 0.55 -8.67
CA VAL A 96 -3.61 -0.69 -8.77
C VAL A 96 -5.00 -0.64 -8.13
N LEU A 97 -5.27 0.33 -7.25
CA LEU A 97 -6.54 0.43 -6.51
C LEU A 97 -7.60 1.15 -7.36
N GLU A 98 -8.84 0.66 -7.28
CA GLU A 98 -9.99 1.30 -7.94
C GLU A 98 -10.51 2.51 -7.16
N THR A 99 -11.18 3.43 -7.85
CA THR A 99 -11.90 4.53 -7.19
C THR A 99 -12.97 3.96 -6.26
N GLY A 100 -12.98 4.40 -5.01
CA GLY A 100 -13.84 3.87 -3.95
C GLY A 100 -13.22 2.73 -3.14
N GLY A 101 -12.09 2.17 -3.61
CA GLY A 101 -11.42 1.06 -2.96
C GLY A 101 -10.84 1.37 -1.57
N THR A 102 -10.41 0.31 -0.89
CA THR A 102 -9.86 0.36 0.47
C THR A 102 -8.38 0.00 0.48
N PHE A 103 -7.60 0.74 1.27
CA PHE A 103 -6.21 0.45 1.58
C PHE A 103 -6.06 0.22 3.08
N VAL A 104 -5.43 -0.90 3.44
CA VAL A 104 -5.12 -1.23 4.83
C VAL A 104 -3.63 -1.47 4.94
N ALA A 105 -2.96 -0.84 5.89
CA ALA A 105 -1.52 -1.04 6.05
C ALA A 105 -1.09 -1.05 7.52
N LYS A 106 -0.12 -1.90 7.83
CA LYS A 106 0.57 -1.90 9.13
C LYS A 106 1.36 -0.61 9.30
N ILE A 107 1.31 -0.07 10.50
CA ILE A 107 2.12 1.07 10.93
C ILE A 107 2.70 0.81 12.31
N PHE A 108 3.78 1.50 12.63
CA PHE A 108 4.22 1.71 14.01
C PHE A 108 3.70 3.08 14.44
N LYS A 109 2.76 3.08 15.38
CA LYS A 109 2.10 4.29 15.85
C LYS A 109 3.07 5.06 16.76
N GLY A 110 3.73 6.07 16.21
CA GLY A 110 4.44 7.08 16.98
C GLY A 110 3.64 8.37 17.12
N ASN A 111 4.36 9.48 17.25
CA ASN A 111 3.78 10.79 17.58
C ASN A 111 3.21 11.51 16.35
N ALA A 112 3.63 11.15 15.14
CA ALA A 112 3.30 11.87 13.89
C ALA A 112 1.98 11.41 13.24
N THR A 113 0.97 11.03 14.02
CA THR A 113 -0.30 10.52 13.47
C THR A 113 -1.08 11.54 12.64
N SER A 114 -0.93 12.84 12.92
CA SER A 114 -1.60 13.93 12.19
C SER A 114 -1.02 14.17 10.79
N LEU A 115 0.31 14.05 10.65
CA LEU A 115 0.95 14.13 9.34
C LEU A 115 0.51 12.94 8.49
N LEU A 116 0.57 11.74 9.07
CA LEU A 116 0.13 10.53 8.39
C LEU A 116 -1.34 10.62 7.94
N SER A 117 -2.24 11.11 8.80
CA SER A 117 -3.64 11.29 8.40
C SER A 117 -3.77 12.28 7.25
N SER A 118 -3.03 13.39 7.28
CA SER A 118 -3.04 14.40 6.22
C SER A 118 -2.54 13.84 4.89
N GLN A 119 -1.45 13.05 4.92
CA GLN A 119 -0.91 12.40 3.72
C GLN A 119 -1.88 11.37 3.14
N MET A 120 -2.53 10.56 3.98
CA MET A 120 -3.50 9.56 3.52
C MET A 120 -4.79 10.22 2.99
N GLN A 121 -5.28 11.27 3.65
CA GLN A 121 -6.50 11.97 3.24
C GLN A 121 -6.39 12.71 1.90
N ILE A 122 -5.19 12.84 1.33
CA ILE A 122 -5.01 13.26 -0.07
C ILE A 122 -5.68 12.28 -1.02
N PHE A 123 -5.59 10.98 -0.74
CA PHE A 123 -6.04 9.91 -1.65
C PHE A 123 -7.29 9.19 -1.17
N PHE A 124 -7.75 9.43 0.06
CA PHE A 124 -8.86 8.71 0.68
C PHE A 124 -9.79 9.66 1.41
N LYS A 125 -11.11 9.46 1.31
CA LYS A 125 -12.07 10.31 2.05
C LYS A 125 -12.18 9.96 3.52
N LYS A 126 -11.83 8.72 3.89
CA LYS A 126 -11.88 8.22 5.28
C LYS A 126 -10.52 7.67 5.68
N PHE A 127 -10.13 7.97 6.92
CA PHE A 127 -8.89 7.52 7.52
C PHE A 127 -9.14 7.17 8.99
N ASP A 128 -8.81 5.95 9.36
CA ASP A 128 -8.88 5.47 10.73
C ASP A 128 -7.60 4.74 11.12
N ILE A 129 -7.20 4.85 12.39
CA ILE A 129 -6.14 4.03 12.96
C ILE A 129 -6.79 3.01 13.88
N TYR A 130 -6.55 1.73 13.60
CA TYR A 130 -7.12 0.62 14.34
C TYR A 130 -6.01 -0.28 14.91
N LYS A 131 -6.10 -0.57 16.21
CA LYS A 131 -5.28 -1.58 16.86
C LYS A 131 -6.16 -2.80 17.16
N PRO A 132 -5.99 -3.93 16.45
CA PRO A 132 -6.82 -5.09 16.66
C PRO A 132 -6.57 -5.73 18.04
N PRO A 133 -7.59 -6.36 18.66
CA PRO A 133 -7.42 -7.10 19.92
C PRO A 133 -6.39 -8.22 19.86
N SER A 134 -6.11 -8.75 18.67
CA SER A 134 -5.09 -9.76 18.43
C SER A 134 -3.65 -9.22 18.46
N SER A 135 -3.46 -7.89 18.34
CA SER A 135 -2.13 -7.28 18.46
C SER A 135 -1.74 -7.17 19.92
N ARG A 136 -0.46 -7.35 20.23
CA ARG A 136 0.06 -7.29 21.60
C ARG A 136 -0.17 -5.88 22.17
N PRO A 137 -0.72 -5.74 23.39
CA PRO A 137 -0.93 -4.42 24.00
C PRO A 137 0.36 -3.60 24.15
N SER A 138 1.49 -4.27 24.38
CA SER A 138 2.81 -3.66 24.53
C SER A 138 3.46 -3.24 23.20
N SER A 139 2.88 -3.63 22.05
CA SER A 139 3.42 -3.26 20.75
C SER A 139 2.92 -1.89 20.31
N ILE A 140 3.78 -1.11 19.65
CA ILE A 140 3.39 0.13 18.94
C ILE A 140 2.70 -0.14 17.60
N GLU A 141 2.58 -1.40 17.21
CA GLU A 141 1.87 -1.81 16.00
C GLU A 141 0.38 -1.41 16.04
N ALA A 142 -0.04 -0.78 14.95
CA ALA A 142 -1.43 -0.50 14.61
C ALA A 142 -1.60 -0.64 13.09
N PHE A 143 -2.83 -0.44 12.61
CA PHE A 143 -3.16 -0.46 11.19
C PHE A 143 -3.84 0.84 10.82
N VAL A 144 -3.46 1.41 9.68
CA VAL A 144 -4.29 2.42 9.01
C VAL A 144 -5.34 1.71 8.18
N VAL A 145 -6.56 2.22 8.21
CA VAL A 145 -7.67 1.80 7.36
C VAL A 145 -8.12 3.04 6.60
N CYS A 146 -7.85 3.05 5.29
CA CYS A 146 -8.17 4.15 4.41
C CYS A 146 -9.21 3.69 3.40
N SER A 147 -10.34 4.39 3.31
CA SER A 147 -11.46 3.99 2.45
C SER A 147 -11.92 5.14 1.56
N ASP A 148 -12.71 4.79 0.54
CA ASP A 148 -13.18 5.72 -0.48
C ASP A 148 -12.01 6.35 -1.26
N PHE A 149 -11.15 5.51 -1.84
CA PHE A 149 -10.01 5.96 -2.65
C PHE A 149 -10.43 6.92 -3.78
N CYS A 150 -9.72 8.03 -3.93
CA CYS A 150 -9.96 9.03 -4.94
C CYS A 150 -8.63 9.70 -5.29
N LEU A 151 -8.18 9.54 -6.53
CA LEU A 151 -6.98 10.23 -7.00
C LEU A 151 -7.24 11.74 -7.10
N PRO A 152 -6.33 12.59 -6.59
CA PRO A 152 -6.39 14.01 -6.84
C PRO A 152 -6.36 14.31 -8.34
N GLU A 153 -7.12 15.31 -8.77
CA GLU A 153 -7.10 15.75 -10.17
C GLU A 153 -5.68 16.13 -10.58
N GLY A 154 -5.22 15.64 -11.73
CA GLY A 154 -3.87 15.88 -12.23
C GLY A 154 -2.77 15.06 -11.55
N TYR A 155 -3.06 14.24 -10.53
CA TYR A 155 -2.08 13.31 -9.99
C TYR A 155 -1.85 12.14 -10.96
N ILE A 156 -0.58 11.87 -11.27
CA ILE A 156 -0.17 10.76 -12.13
C ILE A 156 0.45 9.68 -11.24
N PRO A 157 -0.18 8.49 -11.12
CA PRO A 157 0.37 7.38 -10.35
C PRO A 157 1.76 6.95 -10.83
N GLN A 158 2.63 6.70 -9.86
CA GLN A 158 4.01 6.26 -10.09
C GLN A 158 4.47 5.46 -8.88
N VAL A 159 5.25 4.42 -9.12
CA VAL A 159 5.89 3.66 -8.05
C VAL A 159 7.07 4.47 -7.51
N ILE A 160 7.17 4.58 -6.19
CA ILE A 160 8.21 5.33 -5.49
C ILE A 160 9.07 4.35 -4.71
N ASN A 161 10.39 4.47 -4.84
CA ASN A 161 11.37 3.87 -3.94
C ASN A 161 11.98 4.97 -3.06
N PRO A 162 11.46 5.17 -1.83
CA PRO A 162 11.90 6.27 -0.98
C PRO A 162 13.37 6.19 -0.57
N ALA A 163 13.96 4.99 -0.58
CA ALA A 163 15.35 4.78 -0.21
C ALA A 163 16.36 5.04 -1.35
N ARG A 164 15.89 5.17 -2.61
CA ARG A 164 16.77 5.26 -3.79
C ARG A 164 16.43 6.43 -4.71
N ASP A 165 15.16 6.82 -4.77
CA ASP A 165 14.72 7.82 -5.72
C ASP A 165 15.00 9.24 -5.21
N ASP A 166 15.51 10.08 -6.10
CA ASP A 166 15.42 11.52 -5.91
C ASP A 166 13.97 11.96 -6.14
N ILE A 167 13.27 12.18 -5.02
CA ILE A 167 11.86 12.53 -4.99
C ILE A 167 11.54 13.78 -5.81
N ARG A 168 12.47 14.76 -5.89
CA ARG A 168 12.25 15.99 -6.67
C ARG A 168 12.31 15.71 -8.16
N LEU A 169 13.30 14.92 -8.60
CA LEU A 169 13.41 14.51 -9.99
C LEU A 169 12.22 13.62 -10.40
N LEU A 170 11.85 12.68 -9.54
CA LEU A 170 10.70 11.79 -9.76
C LEU A 170 9.40 12.58 -9.89
N ALA A 171 9.16 13.55 -9.03
CA ALA A 171 7.98 14.41 -9.11
C ALA A 171 7.95 15.29 -10.38
N GLN A 172 9.11 15.66 -10.93
CA GLN A 172 9.20 16.43 -12.18
C GLN A 172 9.00 15.58 -13.44
N LYS A 173 9.39 14.30 -13.41
CA LYS A 173 9.32 13.39 -14.58
C LYS A 173 7.92 13.22 -15.14
N THR A 174 6.88 13.32 -14.30
CA THR A 174 5.49 13.16 -14.76
C THR A 174 4.95 14.42 -15.46
N GLY A 175 5.64 15.56 -15.36
CA GLY A 175 5.15 16.84 -15.84
C GLY A 175 4.00 17.44 -15.02
N SER A 176 3.36 16.67 -14.14
CA SER A 176 2.23 17.13 -13.32
C SER A 176 2.65 18.14 -12.25
N GLU A 177 1.94 19.27 -12.18
CA GLU A 177 2.10 20.25 -11.10
C GLU A 177 1.67 19.68 -9.74
N VAL A 178 0.69 18.77 -9.75
CA VAL A 178 0.16 18.13 -8.55
C VAL A 178 1.19 17.14 -7.99
N ASN A 179 1.81 16.32 -8.84
CA ASN A 179 2.92 15.45 -8.40
C ASN A 179 4.07 16.27 -7.81
N ARG A 180 4.46 17.40 -8.43
CA ARG A 180 5.52 18.29 -7.93
C ARG A 180 5.29 18.82 -6.52
N ARG A 181 4.04 18.92 -6.08
CA ARG A 181 3.67 19.38 -4.74
C ARG A 181 3.47 18.22 -3.76
N LEU A 182 2.73 17.20 -4.17
CA LEU A 182 2.29 16.14 -3.25
C LEU A 182 3.35 15.06 -3.02
N VAL A 183 4.11 14.67 -4.06
CA VAL A 183 5.09 13.58 -3.95
C VAL A 183 6.20 13.91 -2.93
N PRO A 184 6.78 15.13 -2.90
CA PRO A 184 7.68 15.54 -1.82
C PRO A 184 7.04 15.51 -0.43
N PHE A 185 5.81 15.99 -0.29
CA PHE A 185 5.09 15.98 0.98
C PHE A 185 4.85 14.57 1.52
N ILE A 186 4.53 13.61 0.63
CA ILE A 186 4.29 12.22 1.00
C ILE A 186 5.60 11.51 1.38
N ALA A 187 6.67 11.69 0.60
CA ALA A 187 7.88 10.91 0.75
C ALA A 187 8.85 11.41 1.84
N CYS A 188 8.87 12.72 2.09
CA CYS A 188 9.88 13.28 2.99
C CYS A 188 9.57 13.05 4.48
N GLY A 189 8.29 12.90 4.87
CA GLY A 189 7.90 12.87 6.28
C GLY A 189 8.36 14.11 7.07
N ASP A 190 7.96 14.22 8.32
CA ASP A 190 8.65 15.09 9.28
C ASP A 190 9.79 14.24 9.88
N LEU A 191 11.04 14.58 9.56
CA LEU A 191 12.24 14.09 10.23
C LEU A 191 12.57 15.01 11.41
#